data_AF-A0A7V0U2L7-F1
#
_entry.id   AF-A0A7V0U2L7-F1
#
_cell.length_a   1.000
_cell.length_b   1.000
_cell.length_c   1.000
_cell.angle_alpha   90.00
_cell.angle_beta   90.00
_cell.angle_gamma   90.00
#
_symmetry.space_group_name_H-M   'P 1'
#
loop_
_entity.id
_entity.type
_entity.pdbx_description
1 polymer ?
#
loop_
_entity_poly.entity_id
_entity_poly.type
_entity_poly.pdbx_seq_one_letter_code
_entity_poly.pdbx_strand_id
1 'polypeptide(L)'
;MTTTAQKELKPHLQKVLGSLRDPSTGMRLEDLPLLDGLEIDEKGINLSLSPSSNVCPLIFKLGSDIKQAVQEAAPGVPIHFLINNHKRKQEIEEFLSDT
;
A
#
# COMPACT_ATOMS: atom_id res chain seq x y z
N MET A 1 12.76 -17.31 -7.12
CA MET A 1 11.97 -18.45 -6.58
C MET A 1 11.25 -17.94 -5.34
N THR A 2 9.92 -17.92 -5.31
CA THR A 2 9.16 -17.37 -4.17
C THR A 2 9.29 -18.32 -2.97
N THR A 3 9.93 -17.87 -1.89
CA THR A 3 10.12 -18.66 -0.67
C THR A 3 8.77 -18.92 0.01
N THR A 4 8.62 -20.04 0.71
CA THR A 4 7.38 -20.42 1.43
C THR A 4 6.87 -19.30 2.35
N ALA A 5 7.78 -18.53 2.95
CA ALA A 5 7.47 -17.35 3.75
C ALA A 5 6.74 -16.24 2.96
N GLN A 6 7.14 -15.97 1.70
CA GLN A 6 6.48 -14.98 0.83
C GLN A 6 5.06 -15.42 0.43
N LYS A 7 4.85 -16.75 0.30
CA LYS A 7 3.56 -17.33 -0.07
C LYS A 7 2.49 -17.17 1.02
N GLU A 8 2.89 -17.20 2.28
CA GLU A 8 2.02 -16.96 3.44
C GLU A 8 1.89 -15.45 3.77
N LEU A 9 2.93 -14.65 3.47
CA LEU A 9 2.94 -13.22 3.75
C LEU A 9 1.94 -12.44 2.88
N LYS A 10 1.85 -12.76 1.59
CA LYS A 10 0.91 -12.10 0.67
C LYS A 10 -0.55 -12.17 1.13
N PRO A 11 -1.15 -13.35 1.43
CA PRO A 11 -2.52 -13.41 1.90
C PRO A 11 -2.71 -12.79 3.30
N HIS A 12 -1.68 -12.79 4.15
CA HIS A 12 -1.72 -12.06 5.42
C HIS A 12 -1.84 -10.55 5.20
N LEU A 13 -0.97 -9.99 4.36
CA LEU A 13 -1.00 -8.56 4.00
C LEU A 13 -2.30 -8.16 3.32
N GLN A 14 -2.85 -8.98 2.43
CA GLN A 14 -4.16 -8.72 1.82
C GLN A 14 -5.27 -8.58 2.86
N LYS A 15 -5.29 -9.44 3.89
CA LYS A 15 -6.27 -9.34 4.99
C LYS A 15 -6.07 -8.08 5.82
N VAL A 16 -4.82 -7.75 6.16
CA VAL A 16 -4.50 -6.53 6.93
C VAL A 16 -4.95 -5.29 6.17
N LEU A 17 -4.56 -5.18 4.90
CA LEU A 17 -4.91 -4.05 4.03
C LEU A 17 -6.42 -3.94 3.81
N GLY A 18 -7.13 -5.06 3.60
CA GLY A 18 -8.58 -5.09 3.42
C GLY A 18 -9.36 -4.61 4.66
N SER A 19 -8.76 -4.69 5.85
CA SER A 19 -9.38 -4.19 7.09
C SER A 19 -9.25 -2.67 7.29
N LEU A 20 -8.33 -2.02 6.56
CA LEU A 20 -8.16 -0.58 6.62
C LEU A 20 -9.36 0.13 6.01
N ARG A 21 -9.68 1.32 6.54
CA ARG A 21 -10.78 2.15 6.05
C ARG A 21 -10.25 3.46 5.51
N ASP A 22 -10.81 3.89 4.39
CA ASP A 22 -10.56 5.22 3.86
C ASP A 22 -11.17 6.28 4.79
N PRO A 23 -10.37 7.26 5.27
CA PRO A 23 -10.84 8.24 6.24
C PRO A 23 -11.88 9.21 5.68
N SER A 24 -12.04 9.32 4.36
CA SER A 24 -13.01 10.23 3.74
C SER A 24 -14.40 9.64 3.59
N THR A 25 -14.47 8.34 3.32
CA THR A 25 -15.71 7.63 3.00
C THR A 25 -16.12 6.62 4.07
N GLY A 26 -15.18 6.17 4.91
CA GLY A 26 -15.38 5.10 5.89
C GLY A 26 -15.50 3.70 5.28
N MET A 27 -15.36 3.58 3.95
CA MET A 27 -15.34 2.32 3.21
C MET A 27 -14.04 1.56 3.43
N ARG A 28 -14.08 0.24 3.30
CA ARG A 28 -12.87 -0.58 3.40
C ARG A 28 -12.02 -0.44 2.16
N LEU A 29 -10.71 -0.61 2.30
CA LEU A 29 -9.81 -0.58 1.16
C LEU A 29 -10.08 -1.69 0.15
N GLU A 30 -10.55 -2.85 0.59
CA GLU A 30 -10.94 -3.96 -0.30
C GLU A 30 -12.17 -3.64 -1.17
N ASP A 31 -13.04 -2.74 -0.68
CA ASP A 31 -14.24 -2.30 -1.40
C ASP A 31 -13.94 -1.11 -2.33
N LEU A 32 -12.73 -0.54 -2.24
CA LEU A 32 -12.27 0.57 -3.04
C LEU A 32 -11.39 0.09 -4.19
N PRO A 33 -11.53 0.65 -5.40
CA PRO A 33 -10.59 0.42 -6.49
C PRO A 33 -9.31 1.25 -6.27
N LEU A 34 -8.73 1.16 -5.06
CA LEU A 34 -7.53 1.88 -4.66
C LEU A 34 -6.28 1.01 -4.77
N LEU A 35 -6.33 -0.23 -4.28
CA LEU A 35 -5.18 -1.13 -4.33
C LEU A 35 -5.20 -1.91 -5.65
N ASP A 36 -4.39 -1.48 -6.60
CA ASP A 36 -4.26 -2.14 -7.91
C ASP A 36 -3.45 -3.43 -7.83
N GLY A 37 -2.49 -3.48 -6.89
CA GLY A 37 -1.53 -4.57 -6.84
C GLY A 37 -0.77 -4.66 -5.53
N LEU A 38 -0.51 -5.90 -5.12
CA LEU A 38 0.41 -6.26 -4.05
C LEU A 38 1.30 -7.39 -4.57
N GLU A 39 2.58 -7.10 -4.71
CA GLU A 39 3.61 -8.05 -5.10
C GLU A 39 4.70 -8.12 -4.03
N ILE A 40 5.29 -9.30 -3.87
CA ILE A 40 6.40 -9.52 -2.94
C ILE A 40 7.50 -10.18 -3.74
N ASP A 41 8.67 -9.53 -3.77
CA ASP A 41 9.83 -10.00 -4.50
C ASP A 41 11.09 -10.00 -3.61
N GLU A 42 12.27 -10.10 -4.22
CA GLU A 42 13.55 -10.12 -3.51
C GLU A 42 13.94 -8.74 -2.93
N LYS A 43 13.32 -7.65 -3.41
CA LYS A 43 13.56 -6.27 -2.97
C LYS A 43 12.57 -5.81 -1.89
N GLY A 44 11.49 -6.54 -1.68
CA GLY A 44 10.53 -6.30 -0.60
C GLY A 44 9.08 -6.40 -1.06
N ILE A 45 8.24 -5.55 -0.49
CA ILE A 45 6.82 -5.48 -0.76
C ILE A 45 6.56 -4.31 -1.71
N ASN A 46 5.98 -4.59 -2.87
CA ASN A 46 5.59 -3.58 -3.85
C ASN A 46 4.07 -3.39 -3.81
N LEU A 47 3.63 -2.16 -3.56
CA LEU A 47 2.22 -1.78 -3.47
C LEU A 47 1.87 -0.76 -4.56
N SER A 48 0.89 -1.09 -5.39
CA SER A 48 0.38 -0.19 -6.42
C SER A 48 -0.95 0.41 -5.97
N LEU A 49 -1.01 1.74 -5.86
CA LEU A 49 -2.21 2.47 -5.46
C LEU A 49 -2.71 3.39 -6.58
N SER A 50 -4.00 3.26 -6.94
CA SER A 50 -4.73 4.14 -7.85
C SER A 50 -5.80 4.94 -7.10
N PRO A 51 -5.48 6.13 -6.58
CA PRO A 51 -6.51 7.01 -6.01
C PRO A 51 -7.61 7.32 -7.04
N SER A 52 -8.85 7.38 -6.56
CA SER A 52 -10.05 7.68 -7.38
C SER A 52 -10.03 9.08 -8.01
N SER A 53 -9.19 9.97 -7.51
CA SER A 53 -9.00 11.33 -8.01
C SER A 53 -7.52 11.69 -8.07
N ASN A 54 -7.13 12.37 -9.15
CA ASN A 54 -5.74 12.78 -9.41
C ASN A 54 -5.22 13.92 -8.51
N VAL A 55 -6.06 14.44 -7.63
CA VAL A 55 -5.78 15.51 -6.66
C VAL A 55 -6.17 15.12 -5.23
N CYS A 56 -6.40 13.84 -4.95
CA CYS A 56 -6.82 13.38 -3.63
C CYS A 56 -5.86 13.87 -2.53
N PRO A 57 -6.27 14.79 -1.65
CA PRO A 57 -5.36 15.34 -0.63
C PRO A 57 -5.04 14.32 0.47
N LEU A 58 -5.87 13.28 0.60
CA LEU A 58 -5.80 12.29 1.68
C LEU A 58 -4.88 11.11 1.35
N ILE A 59 -4.36 11.03 0.11
CA ILE A 59 -3.48 9.94 -0.31
C ILE A 59 -2.19 9.86 0.54
N PHE A 60 -1.70 10.99 1.05
CA PHE A 60 -0.56 11.00 1.97
C PHE A 60 -0.89 10.29 3.28
N LYS A 61 -2.02 10.65 3.90
CA LYS A 61 -2.48 10.06 5.16
C LYS A 61 -2.80 8.58 4.99
N LEU A 62 -3.57 8.25 3.95
CA LEU A 62 -3.94 6.88 3.64
C LEU A 62 -2.72 6.01 3.30
N GLY A 63 -1.77 6.56 2.55
CA GLY A 63 -0.48 5.92 2.27
C GLY A 63 0.32 5.64 3.54
N SER A 64 0.36 6.58 4.50
CA SER A 64 1.00 6.37 5.80
C SER A 64 0.31 5.27 6.62
N ASP A 65 -1.02 5.24 6.63
CA ASP A 65 -1.79 4.23 7.36
C ASP A 65 -1.57 2.83 6.74
N ILE A 66 -1.51 2.73 5.41
CA ILE A 66 -1.14 1.51 4.67
C ILE A 66 0.30 1.09 5.03
N LYS A 67 1.26 2.02 4.97
CA LYS A 67 2.66 1.76 5.29
C LYS A 67 2.80 1.20 6.70
N GLN A 68 2.17 1.84 7.68
CA GLN A 68 2.22 1.40 9.08
C GLN A 68 1.66 -0.01 9.23
N ALA A 69 0.48 -0.29 8.65
CA ALA A 69 -0.13 -1.60 8.74
C ALA A 69 0.73 -2.71 8.11
N VAL A 70 1.41 -2.40 7.00
CA VAL A 70 2.33 -3.34 6.35
C VAL A 70 3.62 -3.52 7.15
N GLN A 71 4.18 -2.45 7.73
CA GLN A 71 5.35 -2.53 8.61
C GLN A 71 5.07 -3.37 9.87
N GLU A 72 3.87 -3.25 10.45
CA GLU A 72 3.45 -4.05 11.60
C GLU A 72 3.27 -5.53 11.23
N ALA A 73 2.73 -5.82 10.04
CA ALA A 73 2.53 -7.17 9.55
C ALA A 73 3.80 -7.85 9.02
N ALA A 74 4.76 -7.06 8.52
CA ALA A 74 6.00 -7.51 7.90
C ALA A 74 7.21 -6.68 8.39
N PRO A 75 7.56 -6.76 9.69
CA PRO A 75 8.60 -5.93 10.27
C PRO A 75 9.96 -6.19 9.60
N GLY A 76 10.64 -5.10 9.21
CA GLY A 76 11.97 -5.14 8.60
C GLY A 76 11.99 -5.48 7.10
N VAL A 77 10.82 -5.62 6.45
CA VAL A 77 10.73 -5.80 4.99
C VAL A 77 10.59 -4.43 4.31
N PRO A 78 11.44 -4.07 3.34
CA PRO A 78 11.31 -2.82 2.60
C PRO A 78 9.97 -2.72 1.87
N ILE A 79 9.38 -1.52 1.86
CA ILE A 79 8.09 -1.27 1.21
C ILE A 79 8.29 -0.21 0.12
N HIS A 80 7.87 -0.55 -1.10
CA HIS A 80 7.91 0.32 -2.26
C HIS A 80 6.49 0.66 -2.68
N PHE A 81 6.19 1.95 -2.80
CA PHE A 81 4.91 2.45 -3.25
C PHE A 81 4.99 2.89 -4.71
N LEU A 82 4.00 2.49 -5.50
CA LEU A 82 3.77 2.98 -6.85
C LEU A 82 2.41 3.68 -6.88
N ILE A 83 2.40 4.98 -7.17
CA ILE A 83 1.19 5.80 -7.22
C ILE A 83 0.79 6.04 -8.67
N ASN A 84 -0.33 5.44 -9.05
CA ASN A 84 -0.92 5.57 -10.37
C ASN A 84 -1.88 6.77 -10.42
N ASN A 85 -1.97 7.42 -11.58
CA ASN A 85 -3.00 8.42 -11.89
C ASN A 85 -3.12 9.62 -10.89
N HIS A 86 -2.04 10.00 -10.21
CA HIS A 86 -2.02 11.17 -9.31
C HIS A 86 -1.05 12.25 -9.78
N LYS A 87 -1.44 13.53 -9.70
CA LYS A 87 -0.59 14.66 -10.13
C LYS A 87 0.69 14.80 -9.33
N ARG A 88 0.65 14.42 -8.05
CA ARG A 88 1.77 14.46 -7.10
C ARG A 88 2.39 13.09 -6.85
N LYS A 89 2.28 12.15 -7.80
CA LYS A 89 2.72 10.75 -7.60
C LYS A 89 4.15 10.64 -7.05
N GLN A 90 5.11 11.33 -7.65
CA GLN A 90 6.52 11.27 -7.24
C GLN A 90 6.70 11.74 -5.80
N GLU A 91 6.08 12.86 -5.43
CA GLU A 91 6.17 13.40 -4.08
C GLU A 91 5.53 12.47 -3.04
N ILE A 92 4.45 11.76 -3.40
CA ILE A 92 3.83 10.77 -2.52
C ILE A 92 4.74 9.55 -2.38
N GLU A 93 5.26 9.03 -3.49
CA GLU A 93 6.19 7.89 -3.50
C GLU A 93 7.43 8.19 -2.67
N GLU A 94 8.03 9.39 -2.82
CA GLU A 94 9.16 9.86 -2.03
C GLU A 94 8.80 10.01 -0.55
N PHE A 95 7.63 10.57 -0.23
CA PHE A 95 7.15 10.72 1.15
C PHE A 95 6.90 9.38 1.84
N LEU A 96 6.42 8.38 1.10
CA LEU A 96 6.10 7.05 1.63
C LEU A 96 7.30 6.11 1.65
N SER A 97 8.31 6.34 0.80
CA SER A 97 9.55 5.59 0.82
C SER A 97 10.24 5.74 2.17
N ASP A 98 10.70 4.63 2.77
CA ASP A 98 11.60 4.69 3.90
C ASP A 98 12.97 5.21 3.40
N THR A 99 13.49 6.25 4.04
CA THR A 99 14.86 6.75 3.83
C THR A 99 15.91 5.75 4.31
#